data_AF-A0A147B7E0-F1
#
_entry.id   AF-A0A147B7E0-F1
#
_cell.length_a   1.000
_cell.length_b   1.000
_cell.length_c   1.000
_cell.angle_alpha   90.00
_cell.angle_beta   90.00
_cell.angle_gamma   90.00
#
_symmetry.space_group_name_H-M   'P 1'
#
loop_
_entity.id
_entity.type
_entity.pdbx_description
1 polymer ?
#
loop_
_entity_poly.entity_id
_entity_poly.type
_entity_poly.pdbx_seq_one_letter_code
_entity_poly.pdbx_strand_id
1 'polypeptide(L)'
;GSYDNEGIAIFALMFTYYLWVKSVKTGAISWAVLTALSYFYMVSAWGGYVFIINLIPLHVFVLLLMNRFSNRIYIAYNTFFILGLLLSMQIPFVGFQPVRTSEHMASAGVFVLLNAYALLRYLQTFFSKSEMKTLFFGAVAAVAGFVFLSVVVLTYAGYIAPWSGRFYSLWDTGYAKIHIPIIASVSEHQPTTWFSFFFDLHVLVAMFPVGLWYCIKNINDERVFIVLYAVTSVYFAGVMVRLMLTLTP
;
A
#
# COMPACT_ATOMS: atom_id res chain seq x y z
N GLY A 1 14.07 27.70 1.26
CA GLY A 1 13.33 28.71 2.02
C GLY A 1 12.34 28.05 2.96
N SER A 2 11.40 27.28 2.42
CA SER A 2 10.51 26.42 3.22
C SER A 2 11.23 25.18 3.73
N TYR A 3 11.24 24.96 5.05
CA TYR A 3 11.81 23.80 5.73
C TYR A 3 10.66 22.94 6.27
N ASP A 4 10.07 22.13 5.40
CA ASP A 4 9.01 21.19 5.73
C ASP A 4 9.43 19.75 5.38
N ASN A 5 8.82 18.78 6.03
CA ASN A 5 9.13 17.36 5.95
C ASN A 5 8.86 16.76 4.57
N GLU A 6 8.03 17.41 3.77
CA GLU A 6 7.54 16.91 2.48
C GLU A 6 8.67 16.74 1.45
N GLY A 7 9.67 17.62 1.44
CA GLY A 7 10.80 17.51 0.51
C GLY A 7 11.61 16.23 0.73
N ILE A 8 11.89 15.89 1.99
CA ILE A 8 12.57 14.66 2.37
C ILE A 8 11.66 13.44 2.15
N ALA A 9 10.37 13.60 2.42
CA ALA A 9 9.38 12.54 2.29
C ALA A 9 9.23 12.03 0.85
N ILE A 10 9.20 12.92 -0.15
CA ILE A 10 9.11 12.52 -1.57
C ILE A 10 10.34 11.71 -1.97
N PHE A 11 11.53 12.16 -1.57
CA PHE A 11 12.77 11.44 -1.84
C PHE A 11 12.74 10.04 -1.21
N ALA A 12 12.37 9.95 0.07
CA ALA A 12 12.26 8.67 0.78
C ALA A 12 11.21 7.75 0.15
N LEU A 13 10.07 8.29 -0.28
CA LEU A 13 8.98 7.55 -0.92
C LEU A 13 9.44 6.97 -2.27
N MET A 14 10.00 7.80 -3.15
CA MET A 14 10.52 7.36 -4.45
C MET A 14 11.66 6.34 -4.31
N PHE A 15 12.57 6.57 -3.35
CA PHE A 15 13.66 5.66 -3.08
C PHE A 15 13.17 4.30 -2.56
N THR A 16 12.16 4.30 -1.69
CA THR A 16 11.52 3.06 -1.19
C THR A 16 10.85 2.30 -2.32
N TYR A 17 10.14 2.97 -3.24
CA TYR A 17 9.51 2.33 -4.40
C TYR A 17 10.53 1.75 -5.38
N TYR A 18 11.62 2.47 -5.65
CA TYR A 18 12.72 1.94 -6.45
C TYR A 18 13.30 0.66 -5.85
N LEU A 19 13.60 0.66 -4.54
CA LEU A 19 14.14 -0.50 -3.85
C LEU A 19 13.15 -1.67 -3.81
N TRP A 20 11.86 -1.40 -3.59
CA TRP A 20 10.80 -2.40 -3.63
C TRP A 20 10.73 -3.09 -5.00
N VAL A 21 10.63 -2.30 -6.08
CA VAL A 21 10.57 -2.83 -7.44
C VAL A 21 11.82 -3.66 -7.74
N LYS A 22 13.01 -3.18 -7.35
CA LYS A 22 14.27 -3.91 -7.52
C LYS A 22 14.32 -5.21 -6.71
N SER A 23 13.77 -5.20 -5.49
CA SER A 23 13.64 -6.39 -4.65
C SER A 23 12.74 -7.44 -5.29
N VAL A 24 11.59 -7.03 -5.83
CA VAL A 24 10.67 -7.94 -6.53
C VAL A 24 11.31 -8.56 -7.78
N LYS A 25 12.06 -7.78 -8.56
CA LYS A 25 12.76 -8.29 -9.76
C LYS A 25 13.81 -9.34 -9.44
N THR A 26 14.68 -9.02 -8.49
CA THR A 26 15.86 -9.82 -8.15
C THR A 26 15.51 -11.00 -7.24
N GLY A 27 14.58 -10.81 -6.32
CA GLY A 27 14.24 -11.78 -5.28
C GLY A 27 15.32 -11.94 -4.20
N ALA A 28 16.29 -11.02 -4.11
CA ALA A 28 17.33 -11.11 -3.10
C ALA A 28 16.91 -10.45 -1.79
N ILE A 29 17.23 -11.11 -0.68
CA ILE A 29 16.94 -10.65 0.69
C ILE A 29 17.61 -9.29 0.96
N SER A 30 18.83 -9.06 0.45
CA SER A 30 19.55 -7.80 0.65
C SER A 30 18.77 -6.58 0.16
N TRP A 31 18.12 -6.66 -1.00
CA TRP A 31 17.28 -5.58 -1.51
C TRP A 31 16.01 -5.39 -0.69
N ALA A 32 15.43 -6.46 -0.14
CA ALA A 32 14.27 -6.36 0.76
C ALA A 32 14.63 -5.70 2.09
N VAL A 33 15.80 -6.02 2.66
CA VAL A 33 16.34 -5.38 3.88
C VAL A 33 16.58 -3.88 3.63
N LEU A 34 17.21 -3.52 2.50
CA LEU A 34 17.38 -2.11 2.12
C LEU A 34 16.05 -1.40 1.95
N THR A 35 15.04 -2.07 1.38
CA THR A 35 13.68 -1.51 1.27
C THR A 35 13.07 -1.27 2.65
N ALA A 36 13.24 -2.20 3.60
CA ALA A 36 12.76 -2.03 4.97
C ALA A 36 13.47 -0.88 5.72
N LEU A 37 14.78 -0.70 5.50
CA LEU A 37 15.54 0.43 6.04
C LEU A 37 15.09 1.77 5.45
N SER A 38 14.85 1.81 4.14
CA SER A 38 14.29 2.99 3.47
C SER A 38 12.88 3.32 3.96
N TYR A 39 12.07 2.28 4.20
CA TYR A 39 10.74 2.45 4.80
C TYR A 39 10.84 2.96 6.24
N PHE A 40 11.77 2.47 7.05
CA PHE A 40 12.03 3.01 8.39
C PHE A 40 12.39 4.50 8.35
N TYR A 41 13.24 4.91 7.40
CA TYR A 41 13.53 6.32 7.19
C TYR A 41 12.28 7.12 6.84
N MET A 42 11.43 6.61 5.95
CA MET A 42 10.14 7.24 5.64
C MET A 42 9.23 7.39 6.86
N VAL A 43 9.09 6.35 7.68
CA VAL A 43 8.29 6.37 8.93
C VAL A 43 8.79 7.44 9.88
N SER A 44 10.11 7.66 9.95
CA SER A 44 10.71 8.71 10.78
C SER A 44 10.52 10.12 10.22
N ALA A 45 10.39 10.27 8.89
CA ALA A 45 10.35 11.55 8.23
C ALA A 45 8.92 12.11 8.06
N TRP A 46 7.95 11.27 7.68
CA TRP A 46 6.60 11.74 7.36
C TRP A 46 5.51 10.69 7.58
N GLY A 47 4.32 11.15 7.98
CA GLY A 47 3.14 10.30 8.21
C GLY A 47 2.59 9.58 6.97
N GLY A 48 3.07 9.89 5.77
CA GLY A 48 2.70 9.19 4.54
C GLY A 48 3.26 7.77 4.42
N TYR A 49 3.98 7.26 5.43
CA TYR A 49 4.35 5.84 5.48
C TYR A 49 3.12 4.90 5.44
N VAL A 50 1.95 5.37 5.89
CA VAL A 50 0.66 4.67 5.77
C VAL A 50 0.28 4.43 4.31
N PHE A 51 0.68 5.31 3.39
CA PHE A 51 0.46 5.11 1.96
C PHE A 51 1.33 3.96 1.41
N ILE A 52 2.62 3.94 1.75
CA ILE A 52 3.56 2.88 1.30
C ILE A 52 3.12 1.50 1.80
N ILE A 53 2.80 1.39 3.09
CA ILE A 53 2.46 0.12 3.72
C ILE A 53 1.10 -0.42 3.29
N ASN A 54 0.24 0.40 2.66
CA ASN A 54 -1.02 -0.06 2.06
C ASN A 54 -0.87 -0.36 0.56
N LEU A 55 -0.05 0.40 -0.16
CA LEU A 55 0.19 0.20 -1.59
C LEU A 55 1.00 -1.07 -1.89
N ILE A 56 2.03 -1.38 -1.08
CA ILE A 56 2.86 -2.59 -1.26
C ILE A 56 2.02 -3.87 -1.12
N PRO A 57 1.21 -4.07 -0.05
CA PRO A 57 0.30 -5.21 0.04
C PRO A 57 -0.75 -5.23 -1.07
N LEU A 58 -1.29 -4.08 -1.47
CA LEU A 58 -2.24 -4.00 -2.59
C LEU A 58 -1.61 -4.55 -3.88
N HIS A 59 -0.36 -4.18 -4.15
CA HIS A 59 0.41 -4.72 -5.28
C HIS A 59 0.57 -6.23 -5.21
N VAL A 60 0.99 -6.76 -4.05
CA VAL A 60 1.15 -8.21 -3.85
C VAL A 60 -0.19 -8.93 -4.00
N PHE A 61 -1.27 -8.37 -3.45
CA PHE A 61 -2.62 -8.93 -3.55
C PHE A 61 -3.10 -8.98 -5.00
N VAL A 62 -2.92 -7.91 -5.78
CA VAL A 62 -3.27 -7.88 -7.20
C VAL A 62 -2.42 -8.89 -8.00
N LEU A 63 -1.14 -9.05 -7.69
CA LEU A 63 -0.32 -10.10 -8.32
C LEU A 63 -0.83 -11.52 -8.01
N LEU A 64 -1.34 -11.76 -6.79
CA LEU A 64 -2.01 -13.02 -6.45
C LEU A 64 -3.29 -13.22 -7.26
N LEU A 65 -4.13 -12.18 -7.41
CA LEU A 65 -5.35 -12.24 -8.23
C LEU A 65 -5.05 -12.51 -9.71
N MET A 66 -3.96 -11.95 -10.24
CA MET A 66 -3.48 -12.20 -11.60
C MET A 66 -2.81 -13.58 -11.75
N ASN A 67 -2.78 -14.40 -10.69
CA ASN A 67 -2.12 -15.71 -10.63
C ASN A 67 -0.62 -15.65 -10.99
N ARG A 68 0.04 -14.50 -10.73
CA ARG A 68 1.47 -14.25 -10.98
C ARG A 68 2.29 -14.40 -9.71
N PHE A 69 2.06 -15.49 -8.97
CA PHE A 69 2.86 -15.78 -7.79
C PHE A 69 4.25 -16.31 -8.18
N SER A 70 5.28 -15.73 -7.55
CA SER A 70 6.67 -16.15 -7.67
C SER A 70 7.33 -16.19 -6.30
N ASN A 71 8.27 -17.11 -6.11
CA ASN A 71 9.06 -17.21 -4.88
C ASN A 71 9.83 -15.90 -4.59
N ARG A 72 10.14 -15.10 -5.62
CA ARG A 72 10.77 -13.78 -5.47
C ARG A 72 9.89 -12.81 -4.70
N ILE A 73 8.59 -12.77 -5.03
CA ILE A 73 7.60 -11.92 -4.35
C ILE A 73 7.44 -12.36 -2.90
N TYR A 74 7.40 -13.67 -2.67
CA TYR A 74 7.34 -14.24 -1.31
C TYR A 74 8.51 -13.78 -0.44
N ILE A 75 9.75 -13.95 -0.92
CA ILE A 75 10.96 -13.53 -0.20
C ILE A 75 10.96 -12.01 0.03
N ALA A 76 10.66 -11.23 -1.01
CA ALA A 76 10.66 -9.76 -0.94
C ALA A 76 9.64 -9.25 0.09
N TYR A 77 8.38 -9.67 -0.01
CA TYR A 77 7.30 -9.18 0.84
C TYR A 77 7.43 -9.64 2.29
N ASN A 78 7.71 -10.92 2.55
CA ASN A 78 7.83 -11.41 3.93
C ASN A 78 8.99 -10.76 4.67
N THR A 79 10.15 -10.62 4.00
CA THR A 79 11.32 -9.96 4.60
C THR A 79 11.02 -8.49 4.86
N PHE A 80 10.41 -7.80 3.90
CA PHE A 80 10.01 -6.40 4.04
C PHE A 80 9.01 -6.20 5.18
N PHE A 81 7.96 -7.03 5.26
CA PHE A 81 6.91 -6.88 6.26
C PHE A 81 7.44 -7.09 7.68
N ILE A 82 8.20 -8.17 7.93
CA ILE A 82 8.72 -8.47 9.27
C ILE A 82 9.68 -7.38 9.74
N LEU A 83 10.66 -7.01 8.90
CA LEU A 83 11.65 -5.99 9.26
C LEU A 83 11.01 -4.59 9.33
N GLY A 84 10.17 -4.25 8.37
CA GLY A 84 9.47 -2.97 8.33
C GLY A 84 8.56 -2.78 9.55
N LEU A 85 7.85 -3.82 9.97
CA LEU A 85 7.02 -3.79 11.18
C LEU A 85 7.87 -3.54 12.43
N LEU A 86 8.93 -4.34 12.65
CA LEU A 86 9.81 -4.19 13.81
C LEU A 86 10.50 -2.84 13.87
N LEU A 87 10.96 -2.32 12.72
CA LEU A 87 11.62 -1.03 12.63
C LEU A 87 10.63 0.12 12.84
N SER A 88 9.41 0.04 12.29
CA SER A 88 8.40 1.09 12.45
C SER A 88 8.00 1.32 13.91
N MET A 89 8.00 0.26 14.73
CA MET A 89 7.70 0.34 16.17
C MET A 89 8.77 1.07 16.98
N GLN A 90 9.99 1.22 16.45
CA GLN A 90 11.08 1.90 17.16
C GLN A 90 10.85 3.42 17.27
N ILE A 91 10.02 4.00 16.41
CA ILE A 91 9.72 5.43 16.45
C ILE A 91 8.72 5.70 17.58
N PRO A 92 9.06 6.51 18.61
CA PRO A 92 8.20 6.70 19.78
C PRO A 92 6.80 7.24 19.47
N PHE A 93 6.67 8.07 18.43
CA PHE A 93 5.38 8.60 17.98
C PHE A 93 4.46 7.53 17.38
N VAL A 94 5.04 6.52 16.71
CA VAL A 94 4.31 5.42 16.09
C VAL A 94 4.02 4.34 17.12
N GLY A 95 5.00 3.98 17.95
CA GLY A 95 4.86 3.01 19.02
C GLY A 95 4.17 1.72 18.57
N PHE A 96 3.00 1.43 19.15
CA PHE A 96 2.21 0.23 18.85
C PHE A 96 1.04 0.47 17.86
N GLN A 97 1.01 1.61 17.18
CA GLN A 97 0.01 1.87 16.12
C GLN A 97 -0.02 0.77 15.04
N PRO A 98 1.13 0.23 14.57
CA PRO A 98 1.14 -0.82 13.54
C PRO A 98 0.36 -2.10 13.88
N VAL A 99 0.11 -2.36 15.17
CA VAL A 99 -0.68 -3.51 15.63
C VAL A 99 -2.11 -3.12 16.00
N ARG A 100 -2.28 -1.91 16.52
CA ARG A 100 -3.55 -1.48 17.12
C ARG A 100 -4.47 -0.74 16.15
N THR A 101 -3.96 -0.13 15.08
CA THR A 101 -4.80 0.65 14.17
C THR A 101 -5.21 -0.17 12.94
N SER A 102 -6.43 0.10 12.45
CA SER A 102 -6.96 -0.56 11.25
C SER A 102 -6.15 -0.25 9.98
N GLU A 103 -5.40 0.84 9.97
CA GLU A 103 -4.61 1.35 8.83
C GLU A 103 -3.49 0.40 8.38
N HIS A 104 -2.99 -0.46 9.28
CA HIS A 104 -1.93 -1.42 8.98
C HIS A 104 -2.44 -2.85 8.75
N MET A 105 -3.73 -3.11 9.01
CA MET A 105 -4.30 -4.45 8.97
C MET A 105 -4.29 -5.05 7.56
N ALA A 106 -4.32 -4.22 6.51
CA ALA A 106 -4.18 -4.69 5.13
C ALA A 106 -2.83 -5.39 4.89
N SER A 107 -1.75 -4.86 5.47
CA SER A 107 -0.42 -5.48 5.36
C SER A 107 -0.32 -6.79 6.13
N ALA A 108 -0.86 -6.86 7.35
CA ALA A 108 -0.94 -8.10 8.12
C ALA A 108 -1.81 -9.16 7.41
N GLY A 109 -2.95 -8.75 6.84
CA GLY A 109 -3.86 -9.64 6.14
C GLY A 109 -3.24 -10.27 4.89
N VAL A 110 -2.59 -9.45 4.05
CA VAL A 110 -1.89 -9.95 2.86
C VAL A 110 -0.68 -10.81 3.25
N PHE A 111 0.01 -10.51 4.36
CA PHE A 111 1.06 -11.38 4.89
C PHE A 111 0.56 -12.77 5.25
N VAL A 112 -0.54 -12.89 5.99
CA VAL A 112 -1.12 -14.20 6.33
C VAL A 112 -1.58 -14.92 5.06
N LEU A 113 -2.25 -14.21 4.15
CA LEU A 113 -2.72 -14.75 2.88
C LEU A 113 -1.57 -15.29 2.02
N LEU A 114 -0.46 -14.55 1.93
CA LEU A 114 0.70 -14.92 1.12
C LEU A 114 1.40 -16.16 1.68
N ASN A 115 1.55 -16.25 3.00
CA ASN A 115 2.14 -17.42 3.66
C ASN A 115 1.27 -18.67 3.49
N ALA A 116 -0.05 -18.53 3.64
CA ALA A 116 -0.97 -19.62 3.37
C ALA A 116 -0.96 -20.05 1.90
N TYR A 117 -0.95 -19.09 0.96
CA TYR A 117 -0.87 -19.38 -0.47
C TYR A 117 0.42 -20.12 -0.83
N ALA A 118 1.56 -19.70 -0.28
CA ALA A 118 2.85 -20.36 -0.49
C ALA A 118 2.87 -21.79 0.08
N LEU A 119 2.31 -22.01 1.27
CA LEU A 119 2.17 -23.33 1.88
C LEU A 119 1.29 -24.25 1.02
N LEU A 120 0.13 -23.76 0.57
CA LEU A 120 -0.75 -24.54 -0.30
C LEU A 120 -0.06 -24.88 -1.64
N ARG A 121 0.71 -23.95 -2.20
CA ARG A 121 1.50 -24.16 -3.42
C ARG A 121 2.62 -25.19 -3.20
N TYR A 122 3.23 -25.21 -2.02
CA TYR A 122 4.20 -26.23 -1.63
C TYR A 122 3.55 -27.60 -1.51
N LEU A 123 2.39 -27.72 -0.83
CA LEU A 123 1.65 -28.98 -0.74
C LEU A 123 1.24 -29.52 -2.12
N GLN A 124 0.87 -28.65 -3.06
CA GLN A 124 0.59 -29.05 -4.45
C GLN A 124 1.75 -29.78 -5.15
N THR A 125 3.00 -29.64 -4.68
CA THR A 125 4.13 -30.38 -5.27
C THR A 125 4.19 -31.84 -4.84
N PHE A 126 3.52 -32.22 -3.73
CA PHE A 126 3.51 -33.59 -3.22
C PHE A 126 2.28 -34.41 -3.64
N PHE A 127 1.19 -33.76 -4.06
CA PHE A 127 -0.08 -34.43 -4.39
C PHE A 127 -0.45 -34.38 -5.88
N SER A 128 -1.34 -35.26 -6.32
CA SER A 128 -1.77 -35.38 -7.73
C SER A 128 -2.61 -34.17 -8.20
N LYS A 129 -2.38 -33.72 -9.45
CA LYS A 129 -2.76 -32.38 -9.96
C LYS A 129 -4.26 -32.15 -10.24
N SER A 130 -5.08 -33.19 -10.37
CA SER A 130 -6.47 -33.07 -10.84
C SER A 130 -7.45 -32.72 -9.72
N GLU A 131 -7.39 -33.42 -8.58
CA GLU A 131 -8.30 -33.22 -7.45
C GLU A 131 -7.90 -32.01 -6.58
N MET A 132 -6.61 -31.64 -6.60
CA MET A 132 -6.09 -30.56 -5.76
C MET A 132 -6.37 -29.15 -6.30
N LYS A 133 -6.78 -28.96 -7.56
CA LYS A 133 -7.04 -27.60 -8.09
C LYS A 133 -8.27 -26.96 -7.46
N THR A 134 -9.36 -27.70 -7.35
CA THR A 134 -10.61 -27.25 -6.72
C THR A 134 -10.40 -27.04 -5.22
N LEU A 135 -9.70 -27.97 -4.56
CA LEU A 135 -9.32 -27.82 -3.15
C LEU A 135 -8.40 -26.62 -2.93
N PHE A 136 -7.48 -26.33 -3.84
CA PHE A 136 -6.58 -25.18 -3.74
C PHE A 136 -7.32 -23.85 -3.85
N PHE A 137 -8.17 -23.68 -4.87
CA PHE A 137 -8.97 -22.46 -4.99
C PHE A 137 -9.93 -22.30 -3.81
N GLY A 138 -10.57 -23.39 -3.36
CA GLY A 138 -11.40 -23.41 -2.17
C GLY A 138 -10.63 -23.03 -0.90
N ALA A 139 -9.43 -23.58 -0.71
CA ALA A 139 -8.58 -23.28 0.44
C ALA A 139 -8.06 -21.84 0.44
N VAL A 140 -7.63 -21.31 -0.71
CA VAL A 140 -7.20 -19.90 -0.82
C VAL A 140 -8.38 -18.96 -0.53
N ALA A 141 -9.56 -19.23 -1.09
CA ALA A 141 -10.76 -18.45 -0.82
C ALA A 141 -11.19 -18.54 0.66
N ALA A 142 -11.10 -19.73 1.26
CA ALA A 142 -11.40 -19.94 2.68
C ALA A 142 -10.44 -19.17 3.58
N VAL A 143 -9.13 -19.18 3.28
CA VAL A 143 -8.14 -18.40 4.03
C VAL A 143 -8.39 -16.91 3.85
N ALA A 144 -8.65 -16.43 2.62
CA ALA A 144 -8.98 -15.03 2.39
C ALA A 144 -10.23 -14.61 3.18
N GLY A 145 -11.27 -15.45 3.18
CA GLY A 145 -12.48 -15.23 3.96
C GLY A 145 -12.23 -15.22 5.47
N PHE A 146 -11.40 -16.15 5.97
CA PHE A 146 -11.01 -16.22 7.38
C PHE A 146 -10.21 -14.98 7.81
N VAL A 147 -9.25 -14.55 7.01
CA VAL A 147 -8.47 -13.33 7.25
C VAL A 147 -9.39 -12.12 7.28
N PHE A 148 -10.30 -12.00 6.30
CA PHE A 148 -11.27 -10.89 6.28
C PHE A 148 -12.17 -10.88 7.52
N LEU A 149 -12.73 -12.04 7.87
CA LEU A 149 -13.67 -12.16 8.99
C LEU A 149 -12.97 -11.91 10.34
N SER A 150 -11.74 -12.40 10.51
CA SER A 150 -10.94 -12.13 11.71
C SER A 150 -10.62 -10.65 11.88
N VAL A 151 -10.25 -9.93 10.81
CA VAL A 151 -10.03 -8.47 10.86
C VAL A 151 -11.32 -7.74 11.24
N VAL A 152 -12.46 -8.11 10.66
CA VAL A 152 -13.76 -7.50 10.97
C VAL A 152 -14.16 -7.74 12.44
N VAL A 153 -14.05 -8.98 12.92
CA VAL A 153 -14.40 -9.33 14.30
C VAL A 153 -13.48 -8.62 15.30
N LEU A 154 -12.17 -8.58 15.05
CA LEU A 154 -11.22 -7.90 15.93
C LEU A 154 -11.43 -6.37 15.97
N THR A 155 -11.87 -5.78 14.85
CA THR A 155 -12.22 -4.36 14.79
C THR A 155 -13.51 -4.08 15.55
N TYR A 156 -14.54 -4.92 15.37
CA TYR A 156 -15.82 -4.77 16.07
C TYR A 156 -15.70 -5.04 17.58
N ALA A 157 -14.86 -6.00 17.97
CA ALA A 157 -14.57 -6.30 19.37
C ALA A 157 -13.76 -5.21 20.09
N GLY A 158 -13.28 -4.18 19.38
CA GLY A 158 -12.57 -3.04 19.96
C GLY A 158 -11.10 -3.31 20.29
N TYR A 159 -10.55 -4.48 19.92
CA TYR A 159 -9.11 -4.75 20.05
C TYR A 159 -8.28 -3.94 19.06
N ILE A 160 -8.85 -3.67 17.87
CA ILE A 160 -8.27 -2.80 16.85
C ILE A 160 -9.04 -1.49 16.85
N ALA A 161 -8.32 -0.38 17.03
CA ALA A 161 -8.89 0.95 16.94
C ALA A 161 -9.35 1.24 15.50
N PRO A 162 -10.53 1.87 15.32
CA PRO A 162 -11.03 2.24 14.01
C PRO A 162 -10.14 3.31 13.36
N TRP A 163 -10.38 3.54 12.07
CA TRP A 163 -9.68 4.53 11.26
C TRP A 163 -9.70 5.91 11.93
N SER A 164 -8.55 6.59 11.91
CA SER A 164 -8.49 7.97 12.41
C SER A 164 -9.38 8.89 11.56
N GLY A 165 -9.98 9.92 12.18
CA GLY A 165 -10.91 10.84 11.52
C GLY A 165 -10.33 11.51 10.27
N ARG A 166 -9.01 11.73 10.22
CA ARG A 166 -8.31 12.29 9.03
C ARG A 166 -8.23 11.32 7.86
N PHE A 167 -8.06 10.02 8.12
CA PHE A 167 -8.05 9.01 7.04
C PHE A 167 -9.48 8.65 6.63
N TYR A 168 -10.41 8.62 7.59
CA TYR A 168 -11.82 8.40 7.30
C TYR A 168 -12.42 9.50 6.43
N SER A 169 -11.99 10.76 6.59
CA SER A 169 -12.45 11.86 5.72
C SER A 169 -12.00 11.76 4.26
N LEU A 170 -10.99 10.95 3.96
CA LEU A 170 -10.60 10.66 2.56
C LEU A 170 -11.58 9.67 1.90
N TRP A 171 -12.30 8.87 2.69
CA TRP A 171 -13.33 7.96 2.22
C TRP A 171 -14.70 8.64 2.20
N ASP A 172 -15.10 9.24 3.33
CA ASP A 172 -16.33 10.01 3.47
C ASP A 172 -16.02 11.51 3.56
N THR A 173 -16.11 12.18 2.42
CA THR A 173 -15.80 13.62 2.29
C THR A 173 -16.81 14.52 3.01
N GLY A 174 -17.99 14.00 3.38
CA GLY A 174 -19.00 14.73 4.16
C GLY A 174 -18.76 14.65 5.67
N TYR A 175 -18.11 13.60 6.15
CA TYR A 175 -17.95 13.32 7.58
C TYR A 175 -17.22 14.44 8.33
N ALA A 176 -16.09 14.91 7.77
CA ALA A 176 -15.25 15.94 8.41
C ALA A 176 -16.01 17.26 8.63
N LYS A 177 -16.85 17.66 7.67
CA LYS A 177 -17.60 18.92 7.75
C LYS A 177 -18.69 18.89 8.84
N ILE A 178 -19.24 17.71 9.13
CA ILE A 178 -20.37 17.54 10.06
C ILE A 178 -19.88 17.23 11.48
N HIS A 179 -18.89 16.34 11.64
CA HIS A 179 -18.52 15.78 12.94
C HIS A 179 -17.25 16.40 13.54
N ILE A 180 -16.31 16.87 12.71
CA ILE A 180 -15.02 17.44 13.19
C ILE A 180 -14.64 18.65 12.33
N PRO A 181 -15.26 19.82 12.57
CA PRO A 181 -15.11 21.00 11.70
C PRO A 181 -13.67 21.54 11.64
N ILE A 182 -12.83 21.21 12.62
CA ILE A 182 -11.40 21.57 12.64
C ILE A 182 -10.69 20.98 11.41
N ILE A 183 -11.00 19.75 11.01
CA ILE A 183 -10.39 19.10 9.84
C ILE A 183 -10.83 19.82 8.55
N ALA A 184 -12.11 20.18 8.46
CA ALA A 184 -12.64 20.86 7.28
C ALA A 184 -12.18 22.33 7.17
N SER A 185 -11.75 22.96 8.27
CA SER A 185 -11.32 24.36 8.28
C SER A 185 -9.97 24.62 7.61
N VAL A 186 -9.13 23.58 7.44
CA VAL A 186 -7.81 23.73 6.81
C VAL A 186 -7.97 23.76 5.30
N SER A 187 -7.41 24.79 4.67
CA SER A 187 -7.44 24.96 3.20
C SER A 187 -6.83 23.79 2.45
N GLU A 188 -5.81 23.13 3.01
CA GLU A 188 -5.15 21.95 2.46
C GLU A 188 -6.04 20.71 2.37
N HIS A 189 -7.09 20.62 3.19
CA HIS A 189 -8.05 19.51 3.23
C HIS A 189 -9.21 19.67 2.24
N GLN A 190 -9.22 20.77 1.47
CA GLN A 190 -10.24 21.01 0.45
C GLN A 190 -9.99 20.16 -0.82
N PRO A 191 -11.04 19.89 -1.61
CA PRO A 191 -10.90 19.16 -2.87
C PRO A 191 -10.18 19.98 -3.94
N THR A 192 -9.51 19.31 -4.86
CA THR A 192 -8.83 19.95 -6.00
C THR A 192 -9.79 20.22 -7.14
N THR A 193 -9.60 21.36 -7.80
CA THR A 193 -10.30 21.65 -9.06
C THR A 193 -9.48 21.17 -10.26
N TRP A 194 -10.13 20.91 -11.39
CA TRP A 194 -9.44 20.56 -12.63
C TRP A 194 -8.42 21.61 -13.07
N PHE A 195 -8.68 22.88 -12.74
CA PHE A 195 -7.77 23.99 -13.04
C PHE A 195 -6.44 23.84 -12.30
N SER A 196 -6.45 23.43 -11.02
CA SER A 196 -5.24 23.17 -10.24
C SER A 196 -4.38 22.06 -10.88
N PHE A 197 -5.00 20.97 -11.33
CA PHE A 197 -4.29 19.91 -12.06
C PHE A 197 -3.58 20.43 -13.30
N PHE A 198 -4.27 21.25 -14.11
CA PHE A 198 -3.68 21.81 -15.33
C PHE A 198 -2.58 22.83 -15.01
N PHE A 199 -2.78 23.66 -13.99
CA PHE A 199 -1.83 24.69 -13.59
C PHE A 199 -0.50 24.12 -13.09
N ASP A 200 -0.53 23.06 -12.29
CA ASP A 200 0.70 22.50 -11.72
C ASP A 200 1.43 21.55 -12.68
N LEU A 201 0.69 20.75 -13.46
CA LEU A 201 1.26 19.66 -14.27
C LEU A 201 1.34 20.00 -15.78
N HIS A 202 0.70 21.07 -16.25
CA HIS A 202 0.70 21.51 -17.65
C HIS A 202 0.50 20.34 -18.65
N VAL A 203 1.54 20.02 -19.43
CA VAL A 203 1.53 18.98 -20.48
C VAL A 203 1.45 17.56 -19.89
N LEU A 204 1.93 17.35 -18.66
CA LEU A 204 1.97 16.04 -18.02
C LEU A 204 0.56 15.45 -17.80
N VAL A 205 -0.45 16.29 -17.52
CA VAL A 205 -1.85 15.83 -17.36
C VAL A 205 -2.36 15.15 -18.63
N ALA A 206 -2.02 15.70 -19.80
CA ALA A 206 -2.45 15.16 -21.08
C ALA A 206 -1.65 13.92 -21.50
N MET A 207 -0.35 13.88 -21.17
CA MET A 207 0.51 12.73 -21.49
C MET A 207 0.34 11.55 -20.52
N PHE A 208 -0.11 11.79 -19.29
CA PHE A 208 -0.24 10.77 -18.25
C PHE A 208 -1.13 9.58 -18.65
N PRO A 209 -2.37 9.77 -19.19
CA PRO A 209 -3.20 8.66 -19.64
C PRO A 209 -2.55 7.83 -20.76
N VAL A 210 -1.80 8.48 -21.65
CA VAL A 210 -1.07 7.80 -22.75
C VAL A 210 0.04 6.91 -22.17
N GLY A 211 0.83 7.43 -21.23
CA GLY A 211 1.85 6.65 -20.52
C GLY A 211 1.25 5.46 -19.76
N LEU A 212 0.15 5.68 -19.05
CA LEU A 212 -0.56 4.63 -18.32
C LEU A 212 -1.05 3.52 -19.27
N TRP A 213 -1.57 3.88 -20.44
CA TRP A 213 -2.00 2.90 -21.44
C TRP A 213 -0.85 2.02 -21.95
N TYR A 214 0.33 2.59 -22.18
CA TYR A 214 1.52 1.81 -22.54
C TYR A 214 2.01 0.90 -21.41
N CYS A 215 1.86 1.31 -20.15
CA CYS A 215 2.15 0.47 -18.99
C CYS A 215 1.19 -0.72 -18.89
N ILE A 216 -0.10 -0.51 -19.17
CA ILE A 216 -1.12 -1.57 -19.16
C ILE A 216 -0.94 -2.54 -20.32
N LYS A 217 -0.59 -2.06 -21.52
CA LYS A 217 -0.42 -2.91 -22.71
C LYS A 217 0.69 -3.96 -22.54
N ASN A 218 1.79 -3.57 -21.89
CA ASN A 218 2.93 -4.46 -21.65
C ASN A 218 2.97 -4.85 -20.17
N ILE A 219 2.23 -5.89 -19.77
CA ILE A 219 2.11 -6.27 -18.36
C ILE A 219 3.40 -6.94 -17.86
N ASN A 220 4.00 -6.35 -16.84
CA ASN A 220 5.08 -6.93 -16.04
C ASN A 220 4.80 -6.70 -14.55
N ASP A 221 5.41 -7.49 -13.67
CA ASP A 221 5.14 -7.44 -12.22
C ASP A 221 5.39 -6.03 -11.63
N GLU A 222 6.39 -5.34 -12.17
CA GLU A 222 6.77 -3.96 -11.83
C GLU A 222 5.75 -2.93 -12.35
N ARG A 223 5.21 -3.16 -13.55
CA ARG A 223 4.28 -2.23 -14.19
C ARG A 223 2.91 -2.28 -13.53
N VAL A 224 2.53 -3.44 -12.98
CA VAL A 224 1.34 -3.56 -12.13
C VAL A 224 1.47 -2.64 -10.90
N PHE A 225 2.65 -2.57 -10.27
CA PHE A 225 2.90 -1.64 -9.16
C PHE A 225 2.70 -0.18 -9.59
N ILE A 226 3.29 0.20 -10.73
CA ILE A 226 3.19 1.58 -11.26
C ILE A 226 1.74 1.94 -11.58
N VAL A 227 0.97 1.05 -12.19
CA VAL A 227 -0.44 1.30 -12.52
C VAL A 227 -1.28 1.49 -11.24
N LEU A 228 -1.05 0.67 -10.20
CA LEU A 228 -1.75 0.81 -8.93
C LEU A 228 -1.39 2.11 -8.21
N TYR A 229 -0.11 2.47 -8.18
CA TYR A 229 0.34 3.76 -7.66
C TYR A 229 -0.34 4.92 -8.40
N ALA A 230 -0.32 4.90 -9.73
CA ALA A 230 -0.93 5.94 -10.55
C ALA A 230 -2.43 6.11 -10.28
N VAL A 231 -3.21 5.01 -10.24
CA VAL A 231 -4.66 5.07 -9.98
C VAL A 231 -4.96 5.56 -8.57
N THR A 232 -4.25 5.04 -7.57
CA THR A 232 -4.46 5.43 -6.17
C THR A 232 -4.07 6.88 -5.91
N SER A 233 -2.92 7.34 -6.44
CA SER A 233 -2.48 8.73 -6.31
C SER A 233 -3.41 9.71 -6.99
N VAL A 234 -3.96 9.40 -8.17
CA VAL A 234 -4.93 10.28 -8.86
C VAL A 234 -6.21 10.44 -8.03
N TYR A 235 -6.71 9.35 -7.45
CA TYR A 235 -7.89 9.40 -6.58
C TYR A 235 -7.64 10.28 -5.34
N PHE A 236 -6.54 10.05 -4.62
CA PHE A 236 -6.24 10.81 -3.41
C PHE A 236 -5.93 12.29 -3.67
N ALA A 237 -5.25 12.61 -4.77
CA ALA A 237 -5.03 13.99 -5.19
C ALA A 237 -6.32 14.70 -5.61
N GLY A 238 -7.31 13.96 -6.12
CA GLY A 238 -8.65 14.51 -6.42
C GLY A 238 -9.43 14.92 -5.17
N VAL A 239 -9.27 14.17 -4.08
CA VAL A 239 -10.01 14.40 -2.82
C VAL A 239 -9.37 15.50 -1.97
N MET A 240 -8.05 15.68 -2.02
CA MET A 240 -7.33 16.60 -1.13
C MET A 240 -6.17 17.30 -1.84
N VAL A 241 -6.15 18.64 -1.80
CA VAL A 241 -5.11 19.47 -2.47
C VAL A 241 -3.70 19.12 -2.04
N ARG A 242 -3.45 18.92 -0.75
CA ARG A 242 -2.10 18.59 -0.26
C ARG A 242 -1.53 17.30 -0.86
N LEU A 243 -2.39 16.33 -1.20
CA LEU A 243 -1.96 15.02 -1.71
C LEU A 243 -1.54 15.07 -3.19
N MET A 244 -1.76 16.20 -3.86
CA MET A 244 -1.25 16.44 -5.21
C MET A 244 0.28 16.30 -5.28
N LEU A 245 0.97 16.63 -4.18
CA LEU A 245 2.42 16.50 -4.04
C LEU A 245 2.90 15.04 -4.12
N THR A 246 2.05 14.09 -3.71
CA THR A 246 2.33 12.65 -3.85
C THR A 246 1.95 12.08 -5.20
N LEU A 247 1.23 12.83 -6.04
CA LEU A 247 0.90 12.45 -7.42
C LEU A 247 1.97 12.88 -8.43
N THR A 248 2.68 13.98 -8.15
CA THR A 248 3.65 14.56 -9.08
C THR A 248 4.77 13.60 -9.52
N PRO A 249 5.36 12.76 -8.63
CA PRO A 249 6.37 11.79 -9.03
C PRO A 249 5.75 10.59 -9.76
#